data_AF-A0AAD2XWA4-F1
#
_entry.id   AF-A0AAD2XWA4-F1
#
_cell.length_a   1.000
_cell.length_b   1.000
_cell.length_c   1.000
_cell.angle_alpha   90.00
_cell.angle_beta   90.00
_cell.angle_gamma   90.00
#
_symmetry.space_group_name_H-M   'P 1'
#
loop_
_entity.id
_entity.type
_entity.pdbx_description
1 polymer ?
#
loop_
_entity_poly.entity_id
_entity_poly.type
_entity_poly.pdbx_seq_one_letter_code
_entity_poly.pdbx_strand_id
1 'polypeptide(L)'
;MWIRLLGAPRWQRWLVHCCVAAVTFGLLAPLLMPDLMAGIAWPWRLVFLVGVSALFAQQAVIVGRRASHEYVAATRGLDRAERAQAIAASVRGDVPASAAVLVAAIRIAHLRLGFGRSTPNRIAVSYGLLTVSWLALTATNADGPGRMALKGVVAAFLAVTGVRGWLVARRVERRIILLQDASQRLPGAAAALRAAPRTEPASPRWRPTVALLTAVVLVTTGALAAVYLAHRRSPDCRTANDMARFVASHPDMLDPAFIPANSGGPTLADYQLWSEQLDRYAALSGGDVAPGLRSAAALSARATAVVREARADPADWQDPRQQRRRNDYATIAGQLVTEVRALESHCPPRSSLLTRRT
;
A
#
# COMPACT_ATOMS: atom_id res chain seq x y z
N MET A 1 -2.47 -3.86 -26.94
CA MET A 1 -1.91 -5.02 -26.24
C MET A 1 -3.00 -5.96 -25.74
N TRP A 2 -3.93 -5.50 -24.90
CA TRP A 2 -4.98 -6.34 -24.30
C TRP A 2 -5.83 -7.17 -25.29
N ILE A 3 -6.27 -6.60 -26.43
CA ILE A 3 -7.09 -7.35 -27.39
C ILE A 3 -6.34 -8.51 -28.08
N ARG A 4 -5.02 -8.38 -28.26
CA ARG A 4 -4.20 -9.46 -28.85
C ARG A 4 -4.03 -10.61 -27.86
N LEU A 5 -3.99 -10.28 -26.57
CA LEU A 5 -3.93 -11.25 -25.48
C LEU A 5 -5.20 -12.13 -25.43
N LEU A 6 -6.36 -11.65 -25.88
CA LEU A 6 -7.61 -12.42 -25.91
C LEU A 6 -7.57 -13.61 -26.88
N GLY A 7 -6.75 -13.52 -27.93
CA GLY A 7 -6.50 -14.62 -28.87
C GLY A 7 -5.45 -15.63 -28.38
N ALA A 8 -4.76 -15.34 -27.28
CA ALA A 8 -3.72 -16.21 -26.75
C ALA A 8 -4.30 -17.42 -25.99
N PRO A 9 -3.61 -18.57 -26.00
CA PRO A 9 -4.00 -19.73 -25.21
C PRO A 9 -4.07 -19.39 -23.72
N ARG A 10 -4.90 -20.16 -23.00
CA ARG A 10 -5.23 -19.89 -21.60
C ARG A 10 -3.99 -19.77 -20.70
N TRP A 11 -2.99 -20.63 -20.91
CA TRP A 11 -1.77 -20.65 -20.12
C TRP A 11 -0.93 -19.38 -20.30
N GLN A 12 -0.86 -18.81 -21.52
CA GLN A 12 -0.14 -17.55 -21.77
C GLN A 12 -0.82 -16.37 -21.08
N ARG A 13 -2.15 -16.30 -21.14
CA ARG A 13 -2.91 -15.27 -20.42
C ARG A 13 -2.70 -15.36 -18.91
N TRP A 14 -2.74 -16.58 -18.38
CA TRP A 14 -2.49 -16.83 -16.97
C TRP A 14 -1.09 -16.37 -16.55
N LEU A 15 -0.04 -16.75 -17.30
CA LEU A 15 1.33 -16.32 -17.03
C LEU A 15 1.49 -14.79 -17.06
N VAL A 16 0.94 -14.12 -18.07
CA VAL A 16 1.02 -12.65 -18.16
C VAL A 16 0.35 -11.99 -16.96
N HIS A 17 -0.82 -12.46 -16.52
CA HIS A 17 -1.47 -11.94 -15.33
C HIS A 17 -0.73 -12.28 -14.03
N CYS A 18 -0.10 -13.46 -13.94
CA CYS A 18 0.79 -13.84 -12.83
C CYS A 18 1.98 -12.89 -12.74
N CYS A 19 2.67 -12.61 -13.84
CA CYS A 19 3.80 -11.69 -13.86
C CYS A 19 3.39 -10.26 -13.46
N VAL A 20 2.27 -9.76 -14.01
CA VAL A 20 1.74 -8.44 -13.62
C VAL A 20 1.41 -8.39 -12.13
N ALA A 21 0.78 -9.44 -11.60
CA ALA A 21 0.47 -9.53 -10.18
C ALA A 21 1.73 -9.63 -9.32
N ALA A 22 2.70 -10.46 -9.70
CA ALA A 22 3.95 -10.63 -8.96
C ALA A 22 4.76 -9.33 -8.91
N VAL A 23 4.80 -8.55 -9.99
CA VAL A 23 5.43 -7.22 -9.99
C VAL A 23 4.64 -6.26 -9.10
N THR A 24 3.31 -6.25 -9.20
CA THR A 24 2.47 -5.34 -8.42
C THR A 24 2.52 -5.66 -6.91
N PHE A 25 2.35 -6.92 -6.52
CA PHE A 25 2.35 -7.34 -5.12
C PHE A 25 3.76 -7.52 -4.55
N GLY A 26 4.76 -7.84 -5.38
CA GLY A 26 6.13 -8.12 -4.94
C GLY A 26 7.04 -6.90 -4.90
N LEU A 27 6.86 -5.92 -5.79
CA LEU A 27 7.63 -4.67 -5.78
C LEU A 27 6.81 -3.54 -5.15
N LEU A 28 5.65 -3.22 -5.72
CA LEU A 28 4.90 -2.02 -5.31
C LEU A 28 4.35 -2.14 -3.89
N ALA A 29 3.75 -3.28 -3.51
CA ALA A 29 3.14 -3.41 -2.18
C ALA A 29 4.13 -3.25 -1.00
N PRO A 30 5.30 -3.91 -0.94
CA PRO A 30 6.24 -3.72 0.17
C PRO A 30 6.91 -2.34 0.18
N LEU A 31 7.06 -1.70 -0.98
CA LEU A 31 7.55 -0.32 -1.09
C LEU A 31 6.52 0.71 -0.57
N LEU A 32 5.23 0.45 -0.80
CA LEU A 32 4.13 1.37 -0.46
C LEU A 32 3.55 1.12 0.94
N MET A 33 3.63 -0.11 1.44
CA MET A 33 3.07 -0.56 2.72
C MET A 33 4.05 -1.51 3.43
N PRO A 34 5.20 -1.00 3.92
CA PRO A 34 6.24 -1.83 4.52
C PRO A 34 5.79 -2.56 5.79
N ASP A 35 4.85 -1.97 6.54
CA ASP A 35 4.35 -2.55 7.80
C ASP A 35 3.41 -3.74 7.56
N LEU A 36 2.80 -3.81 6.37
CA LEU A 36 1.87 -4.87 5.98
C LEU A 36 2.59 -6.23 5.82
N MET A 37 3.89 -6.20 5.52
CA MET A 37 4.73 -7.40 5.42
C MET A 37 5.69 -7.56 6.62
N ALA A 38 5.82 -6.54 7.48
CA ALA A 38 6.85 -6.50 8.52
C ALA A 38 6.77 -7.65 9.53
N GLY A 39 5.56 -8.15 9.84
CA GLY A 39 5.34 -9.26 10.78
C GLY A 39 5.37 -10.67 10.16
N ILE A 40 5.41 -10.78 8.83
CA ILE A 40 5.38 -12.09 8.14
C ILE A 40 6.84 -12.55 7.94
N ALA A 41 7.18 -13.77 8.38
CA ALA A 41 8.51 -14.32 8.13
C ALA A 41 8.76 -14.51 6.63
N TRP A 42 10.02 -14.36 6.20
CA TRP A 42 10.44 -14.40 4.79
C TRP A 42 9.81 -15.53 3.93
N PRO A 43 9.83 -16.82 4.34
CA PRO A 43 9.27 -17.87 3.52
C PRO A 43 7.75 -17.73 3.31
N TRP A 44 7.04 -17.26 4.34
CA TRP A 44 5.60 -17.03 4.27
C TRP A 44 5.23 -15.83 3.37
N ARG A 45 6.12 -14.83 3.23
CA ARG A 45 5.92 -13.74 2.27
C ARG A 45 5.93 -14.23 0.82
N LEU A 46 6.83 -15.17 0.50
CA LEU A 46 6.90 -15.77 -0.83
C LEU A 46 5.66 -16.63 -1.12
N VAL A 47 5.23 -17.45 -0.16
CA VAL A 47 4.02 -18.26 -0.29
C VAL A 47 2.79 -17.37 -0.50
N PHE A 48 2.66 -16.29 0.27
CA PHE A 48 1.60 -15.31 0.12
C PHE A 48 1.61 -14.64 -1.27
N LEU A 49 2.78 -14.17 -1.70
CA LEU A 49 2.93 -13.51 -3.01
C LEU A 49 2.57 -14.45 -4.17
N VAL A 50 3.05 -15.69 -4.13
CA VAL A 50 2.74 -16.72 -5.13
C VAL A 50 1.24 -17.03 -5.12
N GLY A 51 0.66 -17.23 -3.95
CA GLY A 51 -0.76 -17.53 -3.79
C GLY A 51 -1.65 -16.41 -4.33
N VAL A 52 -1.41 -15.16 -3.92
CA VAL A 52 -2.19 -13.99 -4.36
C VAL A 52 -2.02 -13.75 -5.87
N SER A 53 -0.80 -13.92 -6.40
CA SER A 53 -0.54 -13.75 -7.84
C SER A 53 -1.26 -14.81 -8.67
N ALA A 54 -1.23 -16.07 -8.24
CA ALA A 54 -1.93 -17.18 -8.91
C ALA A 54 -3.46 -17.00 -8.86
N LEU A 55 -4.01 -16.58 -7.72
CA LEU A 55 -5.43 -16.27 -7.54
C LEU A 55 -5.87 -15.12 -8.44
N PHE A 56 -5.11 -14.03 -8.46
CA PHE A 56 -5.39 -12.88 -9.33
C PHE A 56 -5.38 -13.28 -10.81
N ALA A 57 -4.36 -14.04 -11.23
CA ALA A 57 -4.26 -14.52 -12.61
C ALA A 57 -5.41 -15.45 -13.00
N GLN A 58 -5.81 -16.35 -12.10
CA GLN A 58 -6.95 -17.23 -12.33
C GLN A 58 -8.25 -16.44 -12.46
N GLN A 59 -8.47 -15.44 -11.60
CA GLN A 59 -9.64 -14.56 -11.66
C GLN A 59 -9.68 -13.78 -12.98
N ALA A 60 -8.55 -13.19 -13.39
CA ALA A 60 -8.44 -12.47 -14.66
C ALA A 60 -8.74 -13.37 -15.87
N VAL A 61 -8.28 -14.62 -15.86
CA VAL A 61 -8.55 -15.61 -16.91
C VAL A 61 -10.02 -16.02 -16.94
N ILE A 62 -10.66 -16.21 -15.79
CA ILE A 62 -12.09 -16.56 -15.69
C ILE A 62 -12.96 -15.42 -16.23
N VAL A 63 -12.72 -14.19 -15.76
CA VAL A 63 -13.43 -12.99 -16.23
C VAL A 63 -13.20 -12.75 -17.73
N GLY A 64 -11.98 -12.99 -18.22
CA GLY A 64 -11.60 -12.84 -19.62
C GLY A 64 -12.03 -14.00 -20.54
N ARG A 65 -12.56 -15.11 -20.01
CA ARG A 65 -12.88 -16.31 -20.79
C ARG A 65 -13.90 -16.02 -21.88
N ARG A 66 -14.95 -15.28 -21.54
CA ARG A 66 -16.00 -14.91 -22.48
C ARG A 66 -15.47 -14.00 -23.59
N ALA A 67 -14.68 -12.99 -23.21
CA ALA A 67 -14.05 -12.06 -24.15
C ALA A 67 -13.17 -12.79 -25.17
N SER A 68 -12.42 -13.79 -24.70
CA SER A 68 -11.58 -14.62 -25.54
C SER A 68 -12.40 -15.51 -26.48
N HIS A 69 -13.44 -16.18 -25.99
CA HIS A 69 -14.27 -17.04 -26.83
C HIS A 69 -14.94 -16.26 -27.97
N GLU A 70 -15.49 -15.10 -27.64
CA GLU A 70 -16.14 -14.25 -28.64
C GLU A 70 -15.14 -13.58 -29.59
N TYR A 71 -13.94 -13.24 -29.11
CA TYR A 71 -12.86 -12.75 -29.97
C TYR A 71 -12.42 -13.81 -30.99
N VAL A 72 -12.26 -15.06 -30.55
CA VAL A 72 -11.93 -16.19 -31.44
C VAL A 72 -13.06 -16.43 -32.44
N ALA A 73 -14.31 -16.37 -32.00
CA ALA A 73 -15.47 -16.49 -32.89
C ALA A 73 -15.61 -15.31 -33.88
N ALA A 74 -15.17 -14.11 -33.51
CA ALA A 74 -15.17 -12.93 -34.38
C ALA A 74 -14.01 -12.93 -35.40
N THR A 75 -12.95 -13.68 -35.12
CA THR A 75 -11.75 -13.72 -35.98
C THR A 75 -11.55 -15.06 -36.69
N ARG A 76 -12.52 -15.97 -36.57
CA ARG A 76 -12.51 -17.27 -37.23
C ARG A 76 -12.61 -17.08 -38.74
N GLY A 77 -11.69 -17.72 -39.48
CA GLY A 77 -11.64 -17.63 -40.94
C GLY A 77 -10.85 -16.43 -41.49
N LEU A 78 -10.40 -15.50 -40.64
CA LEU A 78 -9.52 -14.40 -41.06
C LEU A 78 -8.05 -14.82 -41.00
N ASP A 79 -7.30 -14.42 -42.01
CA ASP A 79 -5.85 -14.55 -42.02
C ASP A 79 -5.18 -13.59 -40.99
N ARG A 80 -3.85 -13.60 -40.92
CA ARG A 80 -3.10 -12.77 -39.97
C ARG A 80 -3.14 -11.28 -40.30
N ALA A 81 -3.15 -10.92 -41.58
CA ALA A 81 -3.16 -9.54 -42.07
C ALA A 81 -4.56 -8.92 -41.89
N GLU A 82 -5.59 -9.63 -42.32
CA GLU A 82 -7.01 -9.34 -42.12
C GLU A 82 -7.36 -9.18 -40.63
N ARG A 83 -6.83 -10.05 -39.77
CA ARG A 83 -7.02 -9.91 -38.32
C ARG A 83 -6.34 -8.66 -37.78
N ALA A 84 -5.14 -8.33 -38.25
CA ALA A 84 -4.46 -7.09 -37.86
C ALA A 84 -5.24 -5.85 -38.34
N GLN A 85 -5.78 -5.90 -39.55
CA GLN A 85 -6.62 -4.86 -40.13
C GLN A 85 -7.94 -4.70 -39.37
N ALA A 86 -8.64 -5.78 -39.02
CA ALA A 86 -9.86 -5.75 -38.21
C ALA A 86 -9.60 -5.14 -36.81
N ILE A 87 -8.49 -5.52 -36.17
CA ILE A 87 -8.09 -4.95 -34.87
C ILE A 87 -7.78 -3.46 -34.99
N ALA A 88 -7.07 -3.05 -36.04
CA ALA A 88 -6.80 -1.65 -36.30
C ALA A 88 -8.12 -0.90 -36.49
N ALA A 89 -8.91 -1.29 -37.50
CA ALA A 89 -10.16 -0.67 -37.91
C ALA A 89 -11.19 -0.52 -36.77
N SER A 90 -11.18 -1.44 -35.79
CA SER A 90 -12.02 -1.38 -34.59
C SER A 90 -11.77 -0.15 -33.68
N VAL A 91 -10.61 0.49 -33.81
CA VAL A 91 -10.22 1.69 -33.02
C VAL A 91 -9.81 2.85 -33.91
N ARG A 92 -9.10 2.60 -35.01
CA ARG A 92 -8.50 3.61 -35.90
C ARG A 92 -8.15 3.02 -37.29
N GLY A 93 -7.92 3.88 -38.28
CA GLY A 93 -7.49 3.46 -39.63
C GLY A 93 -8.62 3.50 -40.65
N ASP A 94 -8.42 2.86 -41.79
CA ASP A 94 -9.38 2.93 -42.90
C ASP A 94 -10.55 1.96 -42.73
N VAL A 95 -11.62 2.20 -43.48
CA VAL A 95 -12.79 1.31 -43.52
C VAL A 95 -12.41 0.07 -44.34
N PRO A 96 -12.54 -1.16 -43.79
CA PRO A 96 -12.19 -2.37 -44.53
C PRO A 96 -13.05 -2.56 -45.78
N ALA A 97 -12.42 -2.93 -46.91
CA ALA A 97 -13.10 -3.18 -48.17
C ALA A 97 -13.81 -4.55 -48.22
N SER A 98 -13.37 -5.51 -47.42
CA SER A 98 -13.99 -6.84 -47.34
C SER A 98 -15.07 -6.89 -46.24
N ALA A 99 -16.22 -7.49 -46.55
CA ALA A 99 -17.32 -7.66 -45.59
C ALA A 99 -16.91 -8.44 -44.32
N ALA A 100 -16.10 -9.49 -44.46
CA ALA A 100 -15.64 -10.31 -43.33
C ALA A 100 -14.80 -9.51 -42.32
N VAL A 101 -13.83 -8.73 -42.79
CA VAL A 101 -12.98 -7.86 -41.94
C VAL A 101 -13.81 -6.75 -41.30
N LEU A 102 -14.80 -6.19 -42.01
CA LEU A 102 -15.68 -5.15 -41.47
C LEU A 102 -16.56 -5.69 -40.32
N VAL A 103 -17.19 -6.85 -40.50
CA VAL A 103 -18.00 -7.50 -39.45
C VAL A 103 -17.12 -7.86 -38.24
N ALA A 104 -15.92 -8.39 -38.47
CA ALA A 104 -14.97 -8.70 -37.41
C ALA A 104 -14.53 -7.44 -36.64
N ALA A 105 -14.27 -6.33 -37.34
CA ALA A 105 -13.90 -5.05 -36.73
C ALA A 105 -15.00 -4.51 -35.82
N ILE A 106 -16.28 -4.58 -36.25
CA ILE A 106 -17.43 -4.18 -35.44
C ILE A 106 -17.57 -5.05 -34.19
N ARG A 107 -17.44 -6.38 -34.32
CA ARG A 107 -17.50 -7.30 -33.17
C ARG A 107 -16.35 -7.06 -32.18
N ILE A 108 -15.13 -6.85 -32.67
CA ILE A 108 -13.96 -6.50 -31.84
C ILE A 108 -14.18 -5.15 -31.14
N ALA A 109 -14.79 -4.16 -31.83
CA ALA A 109 -15.12 -2.86 -31.24
C ALA A 109 -16.13 -3.00 -30.09
N HIS A 110 -17.19 -3.80 -30.27
CA HIS A 110 -18.13 -4.11 -29.18
C HIS A 110 -17.46 -4.83 -28.00
N LEU A 111 -16.57 -5.79 -28.26
CA LEU A 111 -15.80 -6.46 -27.20
C LEU A 111 -14.94 -5.49 -26.38
N ARG A 112 -14.40 -4.42 -26.99
CA ARG A 112 -13.61 -3.40 -26.27
C ARG A 112 -14.46 -2.51 -25.36
N LEU A 113 -15.71 -2.26 -25.71
CA LEU A 113 -16.66 -1.54 -24.86
C LEU A 113 -17.24 -2.44 -23.74
N GLY A 114 -16.87 -3.71 -23.71
CA GLY A 114 -17.26 -4.67 -22.68
C GLY A 114 -18.62 -5.33 -22.92
N PHE A 115 -18.86 -6.42 -22.19
CA PHE A 115 -20.05 -7.30 -22.30
C PHE A 115 -21.39 -6.73 -21.89
N GLY A 116 -21.42 -5.43 -21.63
CA GLY A 116 -22.61 -4.63 -21.43
C GLY A 116 -22.11 -3.21 -21.49
N ARG A 117 -22.43 -2.51 -22.59
CA ARG A 117 -22.06 -1.12 -22.92
C ARG A 117 -21.38 -0.41 -21.75
N SER A 118 -20.09 -0.64 -21.54
CA SER A 118 -19.36 0.09 -20.53
C SER A 118 -19.18 1.46 -21.14
N THR A 119 -20.09 2.37 -20.81
CA THR A 119 -20.04 3.73 -21.30
C THR A 119 -18.70 4.32 -20.87
N PRO A 120 -18.10 5.21 -21.68
CA PRO A 120 -16.86 5.90 -21.29
C PRO A 120 -16.96 6.49 -19.88
N ASN A 121 -18.15 6.96 -19.47
CA ASN A 121 -18.42 7.43 -18.12
C ASN A 121 -18.19 6.38 -17.04
N ARG A 122 -18.57 5.11 -17.26
CA ARG A 122 -18.32 4.02 -16.29
C ARG A 122 -16.82 3.78 -16.09
N ILE A 123 -16.02 3.86 -17.15
CA ILE A 123 -14.55 3.74 -17.05
C ILE A 123 -13.98 4.92 -16.26
N ALA A 124 -14.43 6.15 -16.56
CA ALA A 124 -14.00 7.34 -15.83
C ALA A 124 -14.37 7.26 -14.33
N VAL A 125 -15.59 6.82 -14.00
CA VAL A 125 -16.05 6.64 -12.62
C VAL A 125 -15.24 5.55 -11.92
N SER A 126 -15.03 4.39 -12.55
CA SER A 126 -14.28 3.29 -11.92
C SER A 126 -12.82 3.68 -11.64
N TYR A 127 -12.12 4.25 -12.61
CA TYR A 127 -10.72 4.69 -12.40
C TYR A 127 -10.64 5.93 -11.50
N GLY A 128 -11.63 6.83 -11.54
CA GLY A 128 -11.75 7.96 -10.62
C GLY A 128 -11.90 7.49 -9.18
N LEU A 129 -12.83 6.56 -8.92
CA LEU A 129 -13.00 5.93 -7.61
C LEU A 129 -11.73 5.21 -7.17
N LEU A 130 -11.10 4.41 -8.04
CA LEU A 130 -9.83 3.74 -7.71
C LEU A 130 -8.73 4.73 -7.32
N THR A 131 -8.63 5.85 -8.05
CA THR A 131 -7.63 6.89 -7.79
C THR A 131 -7.94 7.63 -6.49
N VAL A 132 -9.20 8.00 -6.24
CA VAL A 132 -9.62 8.66 -5.00
C VAL A 132 -9.46 7.73 -3.80
N SER A 133 -9.87 6.46 -3.90
CA SER A 133 -9.65 5.45 -2.86
C SER A 133 -8.17 5.25 -2.58
N TRP A 134 -7.33 5.23 -3.61
CA TRP A 134 -5.87 5.15 -3.46
C TRP A 134 -5.31 6.35 -2.72
N LEU A 135 -5.70 7.57 -3.11
CA LEU A 135 -5.27 8.79 -2.45
C LEU A 135 -5.75 8.83 -0.99
N ALA A 136 -7.01 8.48 -0.72
CA ALA A 136 -7.56 8.43 0.64
C ALA A 136 -6.82 7.41 1.53
N LEU A 137 -6.51 6.23 1.00
CA LEU A 137 -5.76 5.19 1.72
C LEU A 137 -4.32 5.63 2.04
N THR A 138 -3.74 6.49 1.19
CA THR A 138 -2.34 6.91 1.27
C THR A 138 -2.13 8.31 1.83
N ALA A 139 -3.20 9.07 2.11
CA ALA A 139 -3.21 10.48 2.53
C ALA A 139 -2.72 10.76 3.97
N THR A 140 -2.23 9.76 4.70
CA THR A 140 -1.74 9.97 6.07
C THR A 140 -0.30 10.44 6.11
N ASN A 141 -0.04 11.42 6.97
CA ASN A 141 1.21 12.15 7.05
C ASN A 141 2.36 11.38 7.72
N ALA A 142 3.57 11.89 7.48
CA ALA A 142 4.92 11.42 7.89
C ALA A 142 5.65 10.42 6.96
N ASP A 143 5.38 10.45 5.64
CA ASP A 143 6.24 9.81 4.65
C ASP A 143 7.34 10.78 4.15
N GLY A 144 8.58 10.28 4.03
CA GLY A 144 9.68 11.04 3.42
C GLY A 144 9.41 11.37 1.94
N PRO A 145 10.13 12.36 1.37
CA PRO A 145 9.85 12.90 0.03
C PRO A 145 9.84 11.83 -1.07
N GLY A 146 10.70 10.81 -0.99
CA GLY A 146 10.73 9.70 -1.96
C GLY A 146 9.46 8.84 -1.97
N ARG A 147 8.81 8.63 -0.82
CA ARG A 147 7.57 7.85 -0.74
C ARG A 147 6.35 8.62 -1.24
N MET A 148 6.30 9.92 -0.94
CA MET A 148 5.28 10.80 -1.52
C MET A 148 5.39 10.83 -3.05
N ALA A 149 6.62 10.91 -3.59
CA ALA A 149 6.85 10.82 -5.02
C ALA A 149 6.35 9.47 -5.60
N LEU A 150 6.69 8.33 -4.98
CA LEU A 150 6.24 7.02 -5.44
C LEU A 150 4.71 6.86 -5.40
N LYS A 151 4.05 7.31 -4.32
CA LYS A 151 2.58 7.33 -4.22
C LYS A 151 1.95 8.19 -5.32
N GLY A 152 2.54 9.35 -5.58
CA GLY A 152 2.16 10.24 -6.68
C GLY A 152 2.32 9.58 -8.05
N VAL A 153 3.40 8.84 -8.29
CA VAL A 153 3.61 8.07 -9.53
C VAL A 153 2.54 7.01 -9.71
N VAL A 154 2.16 6.27 -8.67
CA VAL A 154 1.08 5.28 -8.74
C VAL A 154 -0.27 5.94 -9.02
N ALA A 155 -0.59 7.05 -8.35
CA ALA A 155 -1.81 7.81 -8.59
C ALA A 155 -1.85 8.34 -10.04
N ALA A 156 -0.75 8.90 -10.53
CA ALA A 156 -0.61 9.37 -11.91
C ALA A 156 -0.77 8.22 -12.90
N PHE A 157 -0.21 7.04 -12.61
CA PHE A 157 -0.38 5.85 -13.44
C PHE A 157 -1.86 5.41 -13.52
N LEU A 158 -2.57 5.37 -12.38
CA LEU A 158 -4.01 5.06 -12.34
C LEU A 158 -4.84 6.10 -13.12
N ALA A 159 -4.53 7.38 -12.96
CA ALA A 159 -5.21 8.46 -13.68
C ALA A 159 -4.94 8.38 -15.20
N VAL A 160 -3.69 8.21 -15.61
CA VAL A 160 -3.30 8.09 -17.04
C VAL A 160 -3.93 6.85 -17.67
N THR A 161 -3.95 5.72 -16.97
CA THR A 161 -4.60 4.49 -17.48
C THR A 161 -6.11 4.68 -17.61
N GLY A 162 -6.76 5.34 -16.65
CA GLY A 162 -8.17 5.71 -16.71
C GLY A 162 -8.50 6.65 -17.88
N VAL A 163 -7.76 7.75 -18.03
CA VAL A 163 -7.92 8.72 -19.13
C VAL A 163 -7.69 8.05 -20.48
N ARG A 164 -6.64 7.24 -20.62
CA ARG A 164 -6.37 6.48 -21.85
C ARG A 164 -7.50 5.50 -22.16
N GLY A 165 -8.01 4.79 -21.15
CA GLY A 165 -9.15 3.88 -21.29
C GLY A 165 -10.40 4.62 -21.77
N TRP A 166 -10.70 5.77 -21.16
CA TRP A 166 -11.80 6.64 -21.53
C TRP A 166 -11.69 7.17 -22.96
N LEU A 167 -10.50 7.66 -23.37
CA LEU A 167 -10.24 8.13 -24.72
C LEU A 167 -10.43 7.02 -25.75
N VAL A 168 -9.93 5.81 -25.47
CA VAL A 168 -10.10 4.66 -26.36
C VAL A 168 -11.58 4.28 -26.46
N ALA A 169 -12.31 4.23 -25.34
CA ALA A 169 -13.74 3.93 -25.35
C ALA A 169 -14.54 4.95 -26.19
N ARG A 170 -14.30 6.26 -25.99
CA ARG A 170 -14.93 7.32 -26.80
C ARG A 170 -14.60 7.23 -28.29
N ARG A 171 -13.37 6.81 -28.64
CA ARG A 171 -13.00 6.60 -30.05
C ARG A 171 -13.71 5.39 -30.63
N VAL A 172 -13.74 4.28 -29.90
CA VAL A 172 -14.40 3.04 -30.33
C VAL A 172 -15.91 3.27 -30.53
N GLU A 173 -16.57 3.99 -29.63
CA GLU A 173 -17.99 4.33 -29.73
C GLU A 173 -18.29 5.11 -31.02
N ARG A 174 -17.54 6.19 -31.28
CA ARG A 174 -17.63 6.94 -32.55
C ARG A 174 -17.34 6.07 -33.77
N ARG A 175 -16.38 5.15 -33.64
CA ARG A 175 -15.96 4.28 -34.73
C ARG A 175 -17.01 3.22 -35.06
N ILE A 176 -17.75 2.70 -34.08
CA ILE A 176 -18.83 1.75 -34.30
C ILE A 176 -19.90 2.36 -35.21
N ILE A 177 -20.29 3.61 -34.98
CA ILE A 177 -21.29 4.31 -35.81
C ILE A 177 -20.81 4.39 -37.26
N LEU A 178 -19.54 4.79 -37.48
CA LEU A 178 -18.94 4.87 -38.81
C LEU A 178 -18.87 3.50 -39.51
N LEU A 179 -18.47 2.45 -38.80
CA LEU A 179 -18.38 1.10 -39.37
C LEU A 179 -19.78 0.50 -39.64
N GLN A 180 -20.77 0.82 -38.82
CA GLN A 180 -22.16 0.43 -39.04
C GLN A 180 -22.74 1.10 -40.29
N ASP A 181 -22.51 2.40 -40.47
CA ASP A 181 -22.88 3.13 -41.68
C ASP A 181 -22.21 2.52 -42.93
N ALA A 182 -20.91 2.26 -42.87
CA ALA A 182 -20.19 1.57 -43.95
C ALA A 182 -20.74 0.16 -44.26
N SER A 183 -21.21 -0.57 -43.24
CA SER A 183 -21.78 -1.91 -43.42
C SER A 183 -23.09 -1.91 -44.21
N GLN A 184 -23.82 -0.80 -44.22
CA GLN A 184 -25.04 -0.64 -45.02
C GLN A 184 -24.72 -0.44 -46.51
N ARG A 185 -23.55 0.13 -46.82
CA ARG A 185 -23.09 0.39 -48.20
C ARG A 185 -22.36 -0.80 -48.83
N LEU A 186 -21.83 -1.72 -48.01
CA LEU A 186 -21.14 -2.91 -48.50
C LEU A 186 -22.12 -4.08 -48.75
N PRO A 187 -22.16 -4.66 -49.97
CA PRO A 187 -23.01 -5.80 -50.26
C PRO A 187 -22.62 -7.01 -49.38
N GLY A 188 -23.62 -7.68 -48.81
CA GLY A 188 -23.44 -8.86 -47.94
C GLY A 188 -22.98 -8.56 -46.50
N ALA A 189 -22.40 -7.38 -46.21
CA ALA A 189 -21.90 -7.06 -44.87
C ALA A 189 -23.02 -6.87 -43.83
N ALA A 190 -24.09 -6.15 -44.19
CA ALA A 190 -25.26 -5.98 -43.32
C ALA A 190 -25.98 -7.32 -43.02
N ALA A 191 -26.06 -8.20 -44.02
CA ALA A 191 -26.66 -9.54 -43.85
C ALA A 191 -25.77 -10.42 -42.96
N ALA A 192 -24.45 -10.44 -43.20
CA ALA A 192 -23.49 -11.17 -42.39
C ALA A 192 -23.44 -10.66 -40.93
N LEU A 193 -23.59 -9.35 -40.71
CA LEU A 193 -23.67 -8.77 -39.36
C LEU A 193 -24.95 -9.17 -38.64
N ARG A 194 -26.09 -9.28 -39.34
CA ARG A 194 -27.36 -9.75 -38.78
C ARG A 194 -27.35 -11.26 -38.50
N ALA A 195 -26.72 -12.03 -39.37
CA ALA A 195 -26.56 -13.48 -39.23
C ALA A 195 -25.53 -13.87 -38.17
N ALA A 196 -24.60 -12.97 -37.82
CA ALA A 196 -23.65 -13.20 -36.75
C ALA A 196 -24.41 -13.43 -35.42
N PRO A 197 -24.09 -14.50 -34.66
CA PRO A 197 -24.74 -14.77 -33.39
C PRO A 197 -24.65 -13.53 -32.49
N ARG A 198 -25.80 -13.02 -32.06
CA ARG A 198 -25.83 -11.96 -31.03
C ARG A 198 -25.14 -12.50 -29.80
N THR A 199 -24.33 -11.66 -29.16
CA THR A 199 -23.68 -12.00 -27.90
C THR A 199 -24.76 -12.32 -26.87
N GLU A 200 -25.01 -13.60 -26.61
CA GLU A 200 -26.07 -14.04 -25.70
C GLU A 200 -25.88 -13.38 -24.33
N PRO A 201 -26.94 -12.92 -23.64
CA PRO A 201 -26.81 -12.47 -22.26
C PRO A 201 -26.12 -13.57 -21.45
N ALA A 202 -25.18 -13.18 -20.60
CA ALA A 202 -24.30 -14.12 -19.94
C ALA A 202 -25.14 -15.16 -19.17
N SER A 203 -24.97 -16.46 -19.46
CA SER A 203 -25.63 -17.49 -18.64
C SER A 203 -25.26 -17.27 -17.17
N PRO A 204 -26.20 -17.39 -16.22
CA PRO A 204 -25.94 -17.05 -14.82
C PRO A 204 -24.86 -17.92 -14.15
N ARG A 205 -24.46 -19.03 -14.78
CA ARG A 205 -23.58 -20.07 -14.21
C ARG A 205 -22.18 -19.60 -13.80
N TRP A 206 -21.64 -18.53 -14.39
CA TRP A 206 -20.30 -18.01 -14.04
C TRP A 206 -20.30 -16.90 -12.98
N ARG A 207 -21.48 -16.27 -12.75
CA ARG A 207 -21.65 -15.23 -11.72
C ARG A 207 -21.29 -15.70 -10.31
N PRO A 208 -21.68 -16.90 -9.83
CA PRO A 208 -21.33 -17.32 -8.48
C PRO A 208 -19.81 -17.54 -8.32
N THR A 209 -19.14 -18.10 -9.33
CA THR A 209 -17.67 -18.29 -9.28
C THR A 209 -16.93 -16.96 -9.22
N VAL A 210 -17.34 -15.97 -10.02
CA VAL A 210 -16.72 -14.64 -9.99
C VAL A 210 -17.09 -13.90 -8.71
N ALA A 211 -18.33 -13.99 -8.23
CA ALA A 211 -18.74 -13.41 -6.96
C ALA A 211 -17.94 -14.00 -5.79
N LEU A 212 -17.79 -15.32 -5.72
CA LEU A 212 -17.02 -16.02 -4.70
C LEU A 212 -15.54 -15.60 -4.72
N LEU A 213 -14.90 -15.64 -5.89
CA LEU A 213 -13.50 -15.25 -6.00
C LEU A 213 -13.28 -13.75 -5.73
N THR A 214 -14.23 -12.90 -6.12
CA THR A 214 -14.17 -11.46 -5.80
C THR A 214 -14.36 -11.24 -4.31
N ALA A 215 -15.27 -11.98 -3.66
CA ALA A 215 -15.45 -11.95 -2.23
C ALA A 215 -14.19 -12.44 -1.50
N VAL A 216 -13.54 -13.52 -1.95
CA VAL A 216 -12.27 -13.99 -1.37
C VAL A 216 -11.18 -12.93 -1.50
N VAL A 217 -11.03 -12.29 -2.67
CA VAL A 217 -10.07 -11.20 -2.85
C VAL A 217 -10.41 -10.02 -1.94
N LEU A 218 -11.68 -9.59 -1.89
CA LEU A 218 -12.11 -8.48 -1.05
C LEU A 218 -11.91 -8.78 0.44
N VAL A 219 -12.28 -9.96 0.91
CA VAL A 219 -12.10 -10.40 2.31
C VAL A 219 -10.63 -10.50 2.66
N THR A 220 -9.79 -11.08 1.79
CA THR A 220 -8.34 -11.16 2.05
C THR A 220 -7.70 -9.78 2.05
N THR A 221 -8.02 -8.89 1.10
CA THR A 221 -7.53 -7.51 1.10
C THR A 221 -8.08 -6.68 2.25
N GLY A 222 -9.35 -6.88 2.63
CA GLY A 222 -10.02 -6.18 3.72
C GLY A 222 -9.49 -6.60 5.08
N ALA A 223 -9.23 -7.90 5.28
CA ALA A 223 -8.55 -8.42 6.46
C ALA A 223 -7.11 -7.88 6.54
N LEU A 224 -6.38 -7.84 5.42
CA LEU A 224 -5.04 -7.23 5.38
C LEU A 224 -5.07 -5.73 5.71
N ALA A 225 -6.04 -5.00 5.17
CA ALA A 225 -6.23 -3.58 5.43
C ALA A 225 -6.63 -3.34 6.89
N ALA A 226 -7.48 -4.18 7.46
CA ALA A 226 -7.88 -4.12 8.87
C ALA A 226 -6.70 -4.41 9.79
N VAL A 227 -5.90 -5.45 9.51
CA VAL A 227 -4.67 -5.75 10.24
C VAL A 227 -3.67 -4.61 10.13
N TYR A 228 -3.48 -4.04 8.93
CA TYR A 228 -2.59 -2.90 8.69
C TYR A 228 -3.06 -1.63 9.43
N LEU A 229 -4.36 -1.34 9.42
CA LEU A 229 -4.93 -0.21 10.16
C LEU A 229 -4.84 -0.42 11.68
N ALA A 230 -5.03 -1.66 12.16
CA ALA A 230 -4.90 -2.02 13.56
C ALA A 230 -3.44 -2.00 14.06
N HIS A 231 -2.47 -2.32 13.20
CA HIS A 231 -1.03 -2.31 13.53
C HIS A 231 -0.32 -1.03 13.05
N ARG A 232 -1.08 -0.03 12.61
CA ARG A 232 -0.50 1.24 12.18
C ARG A 232 0.13 1.91 13.39
N ARG A 233 1.47 1.97 13.44
CA ARG A 233 2.17 2.76 14.46
C ARG A 233 1.65 4.18 14.40
N SER A 234 1.06 4.66 15.49
CA SER A 234 0.77 6.08 15.63
C SER A 234 2.09 6.86 15.50
N PRO A 235 2.07 8.08 14.93
CA PRO A 235 3.23 8.98 14.92
C PRO A 235 3.89 9.10 16.30
N ASP A 236 3.08 8.99 17.36
CA ASP A 236 3.46 9.09 18.77
C ASP A 236 4.38 7.94 19.24
N CYS A 237 4.27 6.75 18.63
CA CYS A 237 5.18 5.64 18.94
C CYS A 237 6.60 5.87 18.42
N ARG A 238 6.83 6.76 17.45
CA ARG A 238 8.21 7.09 17.00
C ARG A 238 8.93 7.87 18.10
N THR A 239 8.28 8.91 18.62
CA THR A 239 8.79 9.76 19.70
C THR A 239 9.05 8.95 20.97
N ALA A 240 8.16 8.02 21.31
CA ALA A 240 8.37 7.07 22.41
C ALA A 240 9.63 6.21 22.24
N ASN A 241 9.84 5.67 21.04
CA ASN A 241 11.03 4.87 20.73
C ASN A 241 12.31 5.70 20.67
N ASP A 242 12.24 6.98 20.31
CA ASP A 242 13.39 7.90 20.34
C ASP A 242 13.79 8.24 21.79
N MET A 243 12.82 8.52 22.67
CA MET A 243 13.09 8.72 24.10
C MET A 243 13.68 7.46 24.75
N ALA A 244 13.11 6.27 24.46
CA ALA A 244 13.62 5.02 25.00
C ALA A 244 15.07 4.75 24.59
N ARG A 245 15.41 4.98 23.31
CA ARG A 245 16.78 4.88 22.82
C ARG A 245 17.71 5.91 23.47
N PHE A 246 17.23 7.13 23.69
CA PHE A 246 18.01 8.18 24.34
C PHE A 246 18.35 7.82 25.78
N VAL A 247 17.40 7.32 26.56
CA VAL A 247 17.66 6.88 27.94
C VAL A 247 18.60 5.66 27.95
N ALA A 248 18.39 4.70 27.05
CA ALA A 248 19.26 3.52 26.93
C ALA A 248 20.71 3.86 26.52
N SER A 249 20.93 4.94 25.76
CA SER A 249 22.26 5.38 25.34
C SER A 249 23.01 6.19 26.40
N HIS A 250 22.36 6.59 27.49
CA HIS A 250 22.96 7.39 28.57
C HIS A 250 22.88 6.66 29.91
N PRO A 251 23.55 5.50 30.09
CA PRO A 251 23.51 4.78 31.37
C PRO A 251 24.03 5.63 32.54
N ASP A 252 24.93 6.57 32.27
CA ASP A 252 25.49 7.49 33.27
C ASP A 252 24.42 8.45 33.85
N MET A 253 23.31 8.66 33.13
CA MET A 253 22.17 9.43 33.65
C MET A 253 21.39 8.65 34.72
N LEU A 254 21.57 7.33 34.82
CA LEU A 254 20.83 6.47 35.73
C LEU A 254 21.66 6.07 36.96
N ASP A 255 22.97 6.29 36.94
CA ASP A 255 23.88 5.86 38.00
C ASP A 255 23.93 6.87 39.16
N PRO A 256 23.52 6.48 40.38
CA PRO A 256 23.60 7.35 41.55
C PRO A 256 25.04 7.69 41.98
N ALA A 257 26.04 6.94 41.51
CA ALA A 257 27.44 7.19 41.83
C ALA A 257 27.99 8.49 41.24
N PHE A 258 27.39 8.99 40.16
CA PHE A 258 27.86 10.19 39.45
C PHE A 258 27.21 11.50 39.91
N ILE A 259 26.31 11.43 40.89
CA ILE A 259 25.65 12.61 41.45
C ILE A 259 26.65 13.59 42.10
N PRO A 260 27.61 13.15 42.95
CA PRO A 260 28.52 14.06 43.63
C PRO A 260 29.47 14.76 42.63
N ALA A 261 29.88 15.99 42.97
CA ALA A 261 30.75 16.82 42.12
C ALA A 261 32.12 16.18 41.82
N ASN A 262 32.63 15.36 42.74
CA ASN A 262 33.97 14.75 42.66
C ASN A 262 33.95 13.32 42.12
N SER A 263 32.87 12.91 41.47
CA SER A 263 32.67 11.52 40.99
C SER A 263 33.40 11.19 39.68
N GLY A 264 33.96 12.19 38.99
CA GLY A 264 34.53 12.01 37.64
C GLY A 264 33.48 11.71 36.55
N GLY A 265 32.20 11.80 36.90
CA GLY A 265 31.07 11.56 36.00
C GLY A 265 30.59 12.81 35.24
N PRO A 266 29.38 12.75 34.65
CA PRO A 266 28.80 13.83 33.85
C PRO A 266 28.69 15.16 34.61
N THR A 267 28.80 16.27 33.90
CA THR A 267 28.66 17.62 34.46
C THR A 267 27.19 17.94 34.77
N LEU A 268 26.92 18.97 35.58
CA LEU A 268 25.55 19.37 35.89
C LEU A 268 24.82 19.85 34.61
N ALA A 269 25.57 20.45 33.68
CA ALA A 269 25.09 20.85 32.37
C ALA A 269 24.64 19.64 31.53
N ASP A 270 25.33 18.50 31.64
CA ASP A 270 24.93 17.27 30.93
C ASP A 270 23.57 16.75 31.42
N TYR A 271 23.36 16.71 32.74
CA TYR A 271 22.06 16.33 33.31
C TYR A 271 20.93 17.29 32.90
N GLN A 272 21.21 18.60 32.84
CA GLN A 272 20.25 19.59 32.35
C GLN A 272 19.91 19.37 30.87
N LEU A 273 20.92 19.16 30.03
CA LEU A 273 20.76 18.91 28.60
C LEU A 273 19.95 17.63 28.34
N TRP A 274 20.20 16.57 29.10
CA TRP A 274 19.41 15.34 29.03
C TRP A 274 17.96 15.58 29.44
N SER A 275 17.72 16.30 30.55
CA SER A 275 16.38 16.63 30.99
C SER A 275 15.60 17.46 29.96
N GLU A 276 16.25 18.47 29.36
CA GLU A 276 15.66 19.28 28.28
C GLU A 276 15.35 18.43 27.04
N GLN A 277 16.20 17.45 26.72
CA GLN A 277 15.94 16.54 25.61
C GLN A 277 14.71 15.67 25.85
N LEU A 278 14.53 15.14 27.07
CA LEU A 278 13.31 14.38 27.42
C LEU A 278 12.06 15.26 27.41
N ASP A 279 12.16 16.51 27.85
CA ASP A 279 11.05 17.47 27.80
C ASP A 279 10.64 17.80 26.35
N ARG A 280 11.62 17.97 25.45
CA ARG A 280 11.35 18.13 24.01
C ARG A 280 10.60 16.95 23.41
N TYR A 281 10.97 15.72 23.78
CA TYR A 281 10.23 14.54 23.34
C TYR A 281 8.79 14.52 23.88
N ALA A 282 8.58 14.92 25.14
CA ALA A 282 7.25 15.03 25.71
C ALA A 282 6.39 16.11 25.02
N ALA A 283 6.96 17.27 24.70
CA ALA A 283 6.27 18.37 24.02
C ALA A 283 5.85 18.03 22.58
N LEU A 284 6.58 17.16 21.89
CA LEU A 284 6.30 16.73 20.52
C LEU A 284 5.26 15.59 20.44
N SER A 285 4.79 15.09 21.57
CA SER A 285 3.94 13.89 21.64
C SER A 285 2.45 14.21 21.75
N GLY A 286 1.61 13.44 21.04
CA GLY A 286 0.16 13.45 21.15
C GLY A 286 -0.41 12.08 21.55
N GLY A 287 -1.73 12.01 21.71
CA GLY A 287 -2.46 10.76 21.90
C GLY A 287 -2.15 10.01 23.20
N ASP A 288 -2.33 8.69 23.17
CA ASP A 288 -2.32 7.81 24.35
C ASP A 288 -0.94 7.67 25.02
N VAL A 289 0.13 8.05 24.32
CA VAL A 289 1.52 7.91 24.78
C VAL A 289 2.02 9.18 25.50
N ALA A 290 1.36 10.31 25.30
CA ALA A 290 1.74 11.61 25.88
C ALA A 290 1.78 11.63 27.43
N PRO A 291 0.91 10.93 28.17
CA PRO A 291 1.02 10.87 29.63
C PRO A 291 2.31 10.22 30.12
N GLY A 292 2.71 9.08 29.54
CA GLY A 292 3.93 8.36 29.93
C GLY A 292 5.20 9.14 29.57
N LEU A 293 5.23 9.80 28.41
CA LEU A 293 6.34 10.68 28.01
C LEU A 293 6.49 11.89 28.94
N ARG A 294 5.39 12.52 29.34
CA ARG A 294 5.41 13.61 30.32
C ARG A 294 5.84 13.13 31.71
N SER A 295 5.43 11.93 32.12
CA SER A 295 5.87 11.29 33.37
C SER A 295 7.38 11.09 33.38
N ALA A 296 7.95 10.53 32.29
CA ALA A 296 9.39 10.34 32.13
C ALA A 296 10.18 11.66 32.12
N ALA A 297 9.69 12.69 31.40
CA ALA A 297 10.32 14.01 31.43
C ALA A 297 10.31 14.63 32.83
N ALA A 298 9.20 14.54 33.55
CA ALA A 298 9.08 15.02 34.93
C ALA A 298 9.98 14.25 35.91
N LEU A 299 10.22 12.96 35.69
CA LEU A 299 11.20 12.17 36.45
C LEU A 299 12.63 12.65 36.19
N SER A 300 12.99 12.92 34.93
CA SER A 300 14.32 13.47 34.57
C SER A 300 14.57 14.85 35.17
N ALA A 301 13.54 15.71 35.21
CA ALA A 301 13.63 17.02 35.85
C ALA A 301 13.87 16.91 37.36
N ARG A 302 13.16 15.98 38.03
CA ARG A 302 13.37 15.68 39.46
C ARG A 302 14.76 15.12 39.74
N ALA A 303 15.25 14.20 38.90
CA ALA A 303 16.61 13.67 39.01
C ALA A 303 17.66 14.80 38.91
N THR A 304 17.48 15.72 37.96
CA THR A 304 18.37 16.88 37.78
C THR A 304 18.36 17.83 38.98
N ALA A 305 17.20 18.01 39.63
CA ALA A 305 17.10 18.79 40.86
C ALA A 305 17.92 18.16 42.01
N VAL A 306 17.85 16.84 42.18
CA VAL A 306 18.66 16.12 43.18
C VAL A 306 20.16 16.27 42.90
N VAL A 307 20.59 16.22 41.65
CA VAL A 307 22.01 16.46 41.28
C VAL A 307 22.44 17.88 41.59
N ARG A 308 21.58 18.88 41.31
CA ARG A 308 21.86 20.27 41.63
C ARG A 308 22.04 20.47 43.14
N GLU A 309 21.14 19.91 43.95
CA GLU A 309 21.22 19.98 45.41
C GLU A 309 22.47 19.27 45.94
N ALA A 310 22.76 18.07 45.42
CA ALA A 310 23.95 17.30 45.78
C ALA A 310 25.27 18.05 45.54
N ARG A 311 25.32 18.87 44.48
CA ARG A 311 26.51 19.64 44.10
C ARG A 311 26.58 21.03 44.74
N ALA A 312 25.44 21.61 45.11
CA ALA A 312 25.39 22.89 45.84
C ALA A 312 25.86 22.76 47.30
N ASP A 313 25.64 21.60 47.91
CA ASP A 313 26.07 21.26 49.28
C ASP A 313 26.92 19.98 49.22
N PRO A 314 28.20 20.09 48.79
CA PRO A 314 29.09 18.95 48.68
C PRO A 314 29.44 18.44 50.08
N ALA A 315 29.16 17.17 50.32
CA ALA A 315 29.53 16.49 51.56
C ALA A 315 30.21 15.17 51.23
N ASP A 316 30.93 14.63 52.22
CA ASP A 316 31.64 13.36 52.04
C ASP A 316 30.70 12.24 51.64
N TRP A 317 31.25 11.25 50.93
CA TRP A 317 30.48 10.11 50.44
C TRP A 317 29.72 9.39 51.57
N GLN A 318 30.27 9.38 52.79
CA GLN A 318 29.69 8.74 53.97
C GLN A 318 28.65 9.60 54.71
N ASP A 319 28.43 10.87 54.32
CA ASP A 319 27.45 11.74 54.98
C ASP A 319 26.03 11.17 54.79
N PRO A 320 25.23 11.00 55.88
CA PRO A 320 23.85 10.54 55.81
C PRO A 320 22.93 11.35 54.89
N ARG A 321 23.23 12.63 54.65
CA ARG A 321 22.51 13.49 53.69
C ARG A 321 22.81 13.08 52.25
N GLN A 322 24.07 12.76 51.94
CA GLN A 322 24.46 12.28 50.61
C GLN A 322 23.93 10.86 50.36
N GLN A 323 23.90 10.00 51.39
CA GLN A 323 23.25 8.69 51.28
C GLN A 323 21.76 8.82 50.94
N ARG A 324 21.04 9.77 51.57
CA ARG A 324 19.62 10.03 51.25
C ARG A 324 19.44 10.49 49.80
N ARG A 325 20.22 11.48 49.35
CA ARG A 325 20.17 11.99 47.96
C ARG A 325 20.44 10.88 46.93
N ARG A 326 21.40 9.97 47.21
CA ARG A 326 21.65 8.80 46.33
C ARG A 326 20.47 7.83 46.28
N ASN A 327 19.85 7.53 47.41
CA ASN A 327 18.68 6.66 47.47
C ASN A 327 17.48 7.27 46.72
N ASP A 328 17.25 8.58 46.91
CA ASP A 328 16.19 9.32 46.22
C ASP A 328 16.41 9.31 44.71
N TYR A 329 17.64 9.57 44.27
CA TYR A 329 18.02 9.51 42.86
C TYR A 329 17.87 8.12 42.27
N ALA A 330 18.35 7.07 42.96
CA ALA A 330 18.20 5.69 42.51
C ALA A 330 16.72 5.30 42.33
N THR A 331 15.86 5.79 43.23
CA THR A 331 14.41 5.59 43.14
C THR A 331 13.82 6.27 41.90
N ILE A 332 14.19 7.52 41.65
CA ILE A 332 13.74 8.27 40.46
C ILE A 332 14.24 7.60 39.18
N ALA A 333 15.50 7.18 39.12
CA ALA A 333 16.09 6.47 37.98
C ALA A 333 15.37 5.14 37.71
N GLY A 334 15.04 4.37 38.75
CA GLY A 334 14.25 3.15 38.64
C GLY A 334 12.84 3.39 38.10
N GLN A 335 12.18 4.46 38.57
CA GLN A 335 10.86 4.88 38.05
C GLN A 335 10.95 5.31 36.58
N LEU A 336 11.99 6.05 36.20
CA LEU A 336 12.22 6.49 34.81
C LEU A 336 12.37 5.28 33.88
N VAL A 337 13.19 4.29 34.26
CA VAL A 337 13.35 3.05 33.49
C VAL A 337 12.03 2.28 33.38
N THR A 338 11.24 2.25 34.45
CA THR A 338 9.94 1.57 34.47
C THR A 338 8.95 2.21 33.51
N GLU A 339 8.83 3.55 33.53
CA GLU A 339 7.99 4.31 32.61
C GLU A 339 8.42 4.12 31.16
N VAL A 340 9.72 4.23 30.88
CA VAL A 340 10.26 4.02 29.53
C VAL A 340 9.99 2.58 29.04
N ARG A 341 10.09 1.57 29.91
CA ARG A 341 9.77 0.18 29.57
C ARG A 341 8.27 -0.02 29.31
N ALA A 342 7.40 0.65 30.07
CA ALA A 342 5.96 0.64 29.82
C ALA A 342 5.61 1.30 28.47
N LEU A 343 6.37 2.32 28.07
CA LEU A 343 6.26 2.92 26.74
C LEU A 343 6.69 1.93 25.64
N GLU A 344 7.76 1.16 25.84
CA GLU A 344 8.19 0.11 24.89
C GLU A 344 7.16 -1.02 24.77
N SER A 345 6.47 -1.41 25.85
CA SER A 345 5.43 -2.46 25.76
C SER A 345 4.21 -2.01 24.96
N HIS A 346 3.86 -0.72 25.02
CA HIS A 346 2.80 -0.13 24.21
C HIS A 346 3.26 0.15 22.76
N CYS A 347 4.55 0.45 22.57
CA CYS A 347 5.15 0.81 21.27
C CYS A 347 6.41 -0.03 20.97
N PRO A 348 6.29 -1.35 20.71
CA PRO A 348 7.43 -2.25 20.63
C PRO A 348 8.45 -1.80 19.57
N PRO A 349 9.74 -1.62 19.87
CA PRO A 349 10.78 -1.27 18.87
C PRO A 349 11.04 -2.41 17.89
N ARG A 350 11.71 -2.12 16.76
CA ARG A 350 12.15 -3.16 15.78
C ARG A 350 13.21 -4.12 16.33
N SER A 351 13.85 -3.77 17.45
CA SER A 351 14.81 -4.58 18.19
C SER A 351 14.68 -4.21 19.67
N SER A 352 14.34 -5.15 20.55
CA SER A 352 14.24 -4.92 21.99
C SER A 352 15.64 -4.64 22.56
N LEU A 353 15.95 -3.37 22.82
CA LEU A 353 17.27 -2.93 23.29
C LEU A 353 17.43 -3.12 24.81
N LEU A 354 16.34 -3.07 25.58
CA LEU A 354 16.40 -3.14 27.05
C LEU A 354 16.42 -4.56 27.65
N THR A 355 16.48 -5.61 26.81
CA THR A 355 16.56 -7.01 27.26
C THR A 355 17.98 -7.52 27.54
N ARG A 356 19.00 -6.65 27.59
CA ARG A 356 20.39 -7.10 27.78
C ARG A 356 21.13 -6.32 28.86
N ARG A 357 20.69 -6.48 30.12
CA ARG A 357 21.51 -6.55 31.35
C ARG A 357 20.58 -6.46 32.57
N THR A 358 20.15 -7.63 33.03
CA THR A 358 20.06 -7.95 34.45
C THR A 358 20.69 -9.32 34.59
#